data_AF-A0A1I2YKZ6-F1
#
_entry.id   AF-A0A1I2YKZ6-F1
#
_cell.length_a   1.000
_cell.length_b   1.000
_cell.length_c   1.000
_cell.angle_alpha   90.00
_cell.angle_beta   90.00
_cell.angle_gamma   90.00
#
_symmetry.space_group_name_H-M   'P 1'
#
loop_
_entity.id
_entity.type
_entity.pdbx_description
1 polymer ?
#
loop_
_entity_poly.entity_id
_entity_poly.type
_entity_poly.pdbx_seq_one_letter_code
_entity_poly.pdbx_strand_id
1 'polypeptide(L)'
;MKTYHPSCWMILVAVAACPAVVQAEEDHGENAKKHLEQAVESGRKGDVKGVGSHTQEAKRELIEENKEHPYTHLQKPIYGEHEKAEHDREVFEEMDLAIEEAEEGDVKDATEAAERASWHLLEKDKSK
;
A
#
# COMPACT_ATOMS: atom_id res chain seq x y z
N MET A 1 27.77 35.67 -64.27
CA MET A 1 27.71 34.41 -63.48
C MET A 1 27.12 34.75 -62.12
N LYS A 2 25.98 34.15 -61.79
CA LYS A 2 25.32 34.24 -60.48
C LYS A 2 24.82 32.85 -60.15
N THR A 3 25.24 32.27 -59.04
CA THR A 3 24.45 31.28 -58.31
C THR A 3 24.83 31.31 -56.83
N TYR A 4 23.78 31.43 -56.03
CA TYR A 4 23.73 31.47 -54.59
C TYR A 4 23.83 30.05 -54.00
N HIS A 5 24.48 29.89 -52.86
CA HIS A 5 24.17 28.84 -51.88
C HIS A 5 23.14 29.43 -50.90
N PRO A 6 22.22 28.67 -50.26
CA PRO A 6 22.60 27.56 -49.37
C PRO A 6 21.54 26.44 -49.14
N SER A 7 21.91 25.51 -48.25
CA SER A 7 21.06 24.98 -47.16
C SER A 7 20.25 23.67 -47.31
N CYS A 8 20.22 22.99 -46.16
CA CYS A 8 19.27 22.00 -45.65
C CYS A 8 19.30 20.59 -46.25
N TRP A 9 20.10 19.70 -45.66
CA TRP A 9 19.78 18.87 -44.48
C TRP A 9 18.98 17.61 -44.87
N MET A 10 19.72 16.50 -45.04
CA MET A 10 19.14 15.16 -44.98
C MET A 10 18.68 14.89 -43.54
N ILE A 11 17.37 14.71 -43.36
CA ILE A 11 16.79 14.30 -42.08
C ILE A 11 16.84 12.77 -42.01
N LEU A 12 17.73 12.23 -41.16
CA LEU A 12 17.70 10.85 -40.70
C LEU A 12 16.80 10.80 -39.45
N VAL A 13 15.58 10.30 -39.59
CA VAL A 13 14.70 10.01 -38.44
C VAL A 13 15.09 8.65 -37.89
N ALA A 14 15.82 8.64 -36.77
CA ALA A 14 15.99 7.45 -35.96
C ALA A 14 14.74 7.29 -35.08
N VAL A 15 13.88 6.32 -35.39
CA VAL A 15 12.79 5.90 -34.51
C VAL A 15 13.41 5.08 -33.39
N ALA A 16 13.69 5.74 -32.27
CA ALA A 16 13.99 5.06 -31.02
C ALA A 16 12.71 4.35 -30.56
N ALA A 17 12.66 3.04 -30.74
CA ALA A 17 11.67 2.21 -30.09
C ALA A 17 11.96 2.24 -28.59
N CYS A 18 11.26 3.12 -27.86
CA CYS A 18 11.18 3.01 -26.41
C CYS A 18 10.53 1.66 -26.10
N PRO A 19 11.20 0.71 -25.42
CA PRO A 19 10.48 -0.41 -24.86
C PRO A 19 9.49 0.19 -23.86
N ALA A 20 8.20 0.03 -24.13
CA ALA A 20 7.17 0.27 -23.14
C ALA A 20 7.51 -0.63 -21.96
N VAL A 21 8.06 -0.04 -20.91
CA VAL A 21 8.16 -0.66 -19.61
C VAL A 21 6.71 -0.87 -19.19
N VAL A 22 6.23 -2.09 -19.34
CA VAL A 22 4.97 -2.52 -18.73
C VAL A 22 5.25 -2.48 -17.24
N GLN A 23 5.00 -1.34 -16.61
CA GLN A 23 4.90 -1.27 -15.15
C GLN A 23 3.76 -2.23 -14.80
N ALA A 24 4.10 -3.34 -14.14
CA ALA A 24 3.10 -4.05 -13.39
C ALA A 24 2.53 -3.04 -12.40
N GLU A 25 1.22 -2.83 -12.44
CA GLU A 25 0.49 -2.01 -11.47
C GLU A 25 0.86 -2.54 -10.08
N GLU A 26 1.44 -1.69 -9.23
CA GLU A 26 1.81 -2.08 -7.86
C GLU A 26 0.50 -2.27 -7.08
N ASP A 27 0.15 -3.53 -6.79
CA ASP A 27 -1.03 -3.84 -5.98
C ASP A 27 -0.69 -3.67 -4.50
N HIS A 28 -0.73 -2.41 -4.06
CA HIS A 28 -0.45 -2.01 -2.68
C HIS A 28 -1.36 -2.72 -1.67
N GLY A 29 -2.64 -2.95 -2.01
CA GLY A 29 -3.58 -3.66 -1.16
C GLY A 29 -3.16 -5.11 -0.90
N GLU A 30 -2.75 -5.83 -1.95
CA GLU A 30 -2.26 -7.20 -1.83
C GLU A 30 -0.91 -7.30 -1.11
N ASN A 31 -0.02 -6.32 -1.29
CA ASN A 31 1.24 -6.23 -0.55
C ASN A 31 1.01 -6.01 0.95
N ALA A 32 0.05 -5.13 1.30
CA ALA A 32 -0.32 -4.90 2.69
C ALA A 32 -0.81 -6.19 3.38
N LYS A 33 -1.63 -7.00 2.70
CA LYS A 33 -2.07 -8.31 3.21
C LYS A 33 -0.90 -9.25 3.47
N LYS A 34 0.01 -9.38 2.51
CA LYS A 34 1.19 -10.25 2.67
C LYS A 34 2.04 -9.84 3.86
N HIS A 35 2.21 -8.53 4.06
CA HIS A 35 2.94 -8.04 5.23
C HIS A 35 2.20 -8.32 6.54
N LEU A 36 0.87 -8.17 6.60
CA LEU A 36 0.11 -8.57 7.79
C LEU A 36 0.19 -10.08 8.06
N GLU A 37 0.14 -10.93 7.02
CA GLU A 37 0.35 -12.38 7.16
C GLU A 37 1.73 -12.70 7.73
N GLN A 38 2.77 -12.01 7.25
CA GLN A 38 4.13 -12.14 7.78
C GLN A 38 4.23 -11.66 9.23
N ALA A 39 3.56 -10.57 9.59
CA ALA A 39 3.51 -10.07 10.96
C ALA A 39 2.90 -11.11 11.91
N VAL A 40 1.75 -11.69 11.55
CA VAL A 40 1.10 -12.75 12.34
C VAL A 40 2.00 -13.98 12.46
N GLU A 41 2.66 -14.38 11.38
CA GLU A 41 3.59 -15.52 11.39
C GLU A 41 4.84 -15.26 12.25
N SER A 42 5.38 -14.04 12.26
CA SER A 42 6.43 -13.62 13.19
C SER A 42 5.94 -13.67 14.64
N GLY A 43 4.72 -13.23 14.88
CA GLY A 43 4.03 -13.34 16.17
C GLY A 43 3.97 -14.76 16.71
N ARG A 44 3.54 -15.71 15.86
CA ARG A 44 3.51 -17.15 16.18
C ARG A 44 4.88 -17.73 16.52
N LYS A 45 5.96 -17.12 15.98
CA LYS A 45 7.35 -17.50 16.26
C LYS A 45 7.92 -16.81 17.51
N GLY A 46 7.18 -15.91 18.15
CA GLY A 46 7.67 -15.10 19.26
C GLY A 46 8.57 -13.94 18.81
N ASP A 47 8.60 -13.61 17.52
CA ASP A 47 9.42 -12.52 16.96
C ASP A 47 8.65 -11.20 16.97
N VAL A 48 8.64 -10.53 18.12
CA VAL A 48 7.95 -9.25 18.32
C VAL A 48 8.45 -8.14 17.37
N LYS A 49 9.74 -8.15 17.02
CA LYS A 49 10.30 -7.18 16.07
C LYS A 49 9.81 -7.46 14.66
N GLY A 50 9.66 -8.73 14.30
CA GLY A 50 9.02 -9.17 13.07
C GLY A 50 7.57 -8.69 12.98
N VAL A 51 6.79 -8.81 14.05
CA VAL A 51 5.41 -8.28 14.11
C VAL A 51 5.43 -6.77 13.79
N GLY A 52 6.18 -5.97 14.54
CA GLY A 52 6.21 -4.52 14.35
C GLY A 52 6.72 -4.10 12.96
N SER A 53 7.81 -4.68 12.47
CA SER A 53 8.40 -4.31 11.17
C SER A 53 7.50 -4.66 9.98
N HIS A 54 6.90 -5.85 9.98
CA HIS A 54 5.97 -6.23 8.92
C HIS A 54 4.67 -5.41 8.98
N THR A 55 4.14 -5.12 10.17
CA THR A 55 2.98 -4.22 10.30
C THR A 55 3.29 -2.81 9.79
N GLN A 56 4.49 -2.28 10.03
CA GLN A 56 4.92 -0.99 9.49
C GLN A 56 5.00 -0.97 7.95
N GLU A 57 5.47 -2.06 7.32
CA GLU A 57 5.43 -2.17 5.86
C GLU A 57 4.00 -2.24 5.34
N ALA A 58 3.13 -3.03 5.98
CA ALA A 58 1.72 -3.08 5.62
C ALA A 58 1.05 -1.70 5.69
N LYS A 59 1.35 -0.93 6.75
CA LYS A 59 0.86 0.44 6.90
C LYS A 59 1.35 1.36 5.78
N ARG A 60 2.61 1.22 5.35
CA ARG A 60 3.17 1.99 4.23
C ARG A 60 2.44 1.69 2.92
N GLU A 61 2.25 0.42 2.60
CA GLU A 61 1.53 -0.01 1.40
C GLU A 61 0.10 0.57 1.38
N LEU A 62 -0.66 0.47 2.47
CA LEU A 62 -2.02 1.04 2.52
C LEU A 62 -2.04 2.58 2.41
N ILE A 63 -1.01 3.27 2.89
CA ILE A 63 -0.89 4.72 2.68
C ILE A 63 -0.71 5.03 1.18
N GLU A 64 0.07 4.24 0.44
CA GLU A 64 0.20 4.40 -1.00
C GLU A 64 -1.10 4.02 -1.72
N GLU A 65 -1.74 2.90 -1.35
CA GLU A 65 -3.05 2.49 -1.88
C GLU A 65 -4.08 3.63 -1.75
N ASN A 66 -4.13 4.28 -0.58
CA ASN A 66 -5.06 5.37 -0.31
C ASN A 66 -4.72 6.68 -1.04
N LYS A 67 -3.47 6.89 -1.48
CA LYS A 67 -3.13 8.02 -2.37
C LYS A 67 -3.64 7.77 -3.78
N GLU A 68 -3.53 6.54 -4.25
CA GLU A 68 -4.01 6.12 -5.58
C GLU A 68 -5.54 6.03 -5.62
N HIS A 69 -6.13 5.60 -4.50
CA HIS A 69 -7.56 5.39 -4.35
C HIS A 69 -8.08 6.03 -3.04
N PRO A 70 -8.35 7.34 -3.03
CA PRO A 70 -8.75 8.03 -1.82
C PRO A 70 -10.17 7.63 -1.38
N TYR A 71 -10.26 6.81 -0.34
CA TYR A 71 -11.53 6.42 0.30
C TYR A 71 -11.82 7.24 1.57
N THR A 72 -10.86 8.05 2.03
CA THR A 72 -10.80 8.61 3.39
C THR A 72 -11.28 10.07 3.49
N HIS A 73 -12.47 10.40 2.97
CA HIS A 73 -13.08 11.71 3.20
C HIS A 73 -14.58 11.61 3.51
N LEU A 74 -14.92 11.28 4.75
CA LEU A 74 -16.31 11.27 5.21
C LEU A 74 -16.59 12.41 6.17
N GLN A 75 -17.44 13.34 5.75
CA GLN A 75 -18.03 14.33 6.64
C GLN A 75 -19.10 13.63 7.49
N LYS A 76 -18.73 13.25 8.73
CA LYS A 76 -19.58 12.59 9.73
C LYS A 76 -20.28 11.31 9.23
N PRO A 77 -19.59 10.16 9.22
CA PRO A 77 -20.21 8.90 8.83
C PRO A 77 -21.31 8.50 9.84
N ILE A 78 -22.46 8.09 9.31
CA ILE A 78 -23.38 7.20 10.02
C ILE A 78 -22.81 5.79 9.83
N TYR A 79 -22.67 5.04 10.93
CA TYR A 79 -22.11 3.67 10.90
C TYR A 79 -22.80 2.81 9.83
N GLY A 80 -22.02 2.18 8.94
CA GLY A 80 -22.50 1.34 7.85
C GLY A 80 -22.93 2.08 6.58
N GLU A 81 -22.88 3.41 6.53
CA GLU A 81 -23.12 4.17 5.29
C GLU A 81 -21.91 4.13 4.35
N HIS A 82 -20.72 3.92 4.91
CA HIS A 82 -19.44 3.91 4.18
C HIS A 82 -18.49 2.83 4.71
N GLU A 83 -18.95 1.57 4.68
CA GLU A 83 -18.26 0.40 5.24
C GLU A 83 -16.78 0.30 4.82
N LYS A 84 -16.44 0.59 3.54
CA LYS A 84 -15.06 0.52 3.07
C LYS A 84 -14.12 1.50 3.79
N ALA A 85 -14.59 2.72 4.05
CA ALA A 85 -13.79 3.74 4.74
C ALA A 85 -13.76 3.52 6.26
N GLU A 86 -14.80 2.92 6.83
CA GLU A 86 -14.82 2.48 8.22
C GLU A 86 -13.79 1.39 8.45
N HIS A 87 -13.80 0.33 7.62
CA HIS A 87 -12.79 -0.72 7.70
C HIS A 87 -11.39 -0.19 7.42
N ASP A 88 -11.20 0.74 6.48
CA ASP A 88 -9.89 1.35 6.25
C ASP A 88 -9.35 2.02 7.52
N ARG A 89 -10.19 2.78 8.22
CA ARG A 89 -9.82 3.38 9.51
C ARG A 89 -9.49 2.31 10.57
N GLU A 90 -10.33 1.29 10.70
CA GLU A 90 -10.11 0.20 11.66
C GLU A 90 -8.80 -0.55 11.39
N VAL A 91 -8.44 -0.78 10.12
CA VAL A 91 -7.15 -1.37 9.76
C VAL A 91 -5.99 -0.53 10.29
N PHE A 92 -6.02 0.79 10.09
CA PHE A 92 -4.95 1.67 10.58
C PHE A 92 -4.88 1.72 12.11
N GLU A 93 -6.03 1.77 12.80
CA GLU A 93 -6.07 1.76 14.27
C GLU A 93 -5.47 0.47 14.85
N GLU A 94 -5.80 -0.69 14.28
CA GLU A 94 -5.25 -1.98 14.72
C GLU A 94 -3.78 -2.17 14.34
N MET A 95 -3.34 -1.64 13.19
CA MET A 95 -1.92 -1.62 12.83
C MET A 95 -1.11 -0.74 13.80
N ASP A 96 -1.65 0.42 14.19
CA ASP A 96 -0.99 1.29 15.16
C ASP A 96 -0.85 0.64 16.52
N LEU A 97 -1.90 -0.03 16.99
CA LEU A 97 -1.85 -0.81 18.21
C LEU A 97 -0.83 -1.95 18.11
N ALA A 98 -0.81 -2.71 17.02
CA ALA A 98 0.17 -3.79 16.84
C ALA A 98 1.62 -3.29 16.86
N ILE A 99 1.88 -2.08 16.34
CA ILE A 99 3.20 -1.45 16.38
C ILE A 99 3.54 -1.00 17.81
N GLU A 100 2.61 -0.36 18.51
CA GLU A 100 2.77 0.08 19.91
C GLU A 100 3.09 -1.11 20.83
N GLU A 101 2.28 -2.16 20.79
CA GLU A 101 2.51 -3.38 21.58
C GLU A 101 3.85 -4.05 21.23
N ALA A 102 4.25 -4.02 19.95
CA ALA A 102 5.55 -4.55 19.53
C ALA A 102 6.73 -3.72 20.06
N GLU A 103 6.57 -2.40 20.19
CA GLU A 103 7.55 -1.51 20.81
C GLU A 103 7.66 -1.73 22.33
N GLU A 104 6.55 -2.08 22.98
CA GLU A 104 6.51 -2.50 24.40
C GLU A 104 7.07 -3.90 24.63
N GLY A 105 7.21 -4.69 23.55
CA GLY A 105 7.73 -6.05 23.59
C GLY A 105 6.67 -7.10 23.90
N ASP A 106 5.37 -6.74 23.91
CA ASP A 106 4.27 -7.69 24.06
C ASP A 106 3.96 -8.37 22.73
N VAL A 107 4.62 -9.50 22.49
CA VAL A 107 4.40 -10.27 21.27
C VAL A 107 2.96 -10.78 21.14
N LYS A 108 2.28 -11.07 22.25
CA LYS A 108 0.95 -11.65 22.20
C LYS A 108 -0.05 -10.61 21.72
N ASP A 109 -0.07 -9.46 22.37
CA ASP A 109 -1.04 -8.41 22.09
C ASP A 109 -0.73 -7.72 20.75
N ALA A 110 0.56 -7.60 20.38
CA ALA A 110 0.97 -7.17 19.04
C ALA A 110 0.46 -8.11 17.94
N THR A 111 0.53 -9.43 18.16
CA THR A 111 0.04 -10.42 17.19
C THR A 111 -1.48 -10.38 17.07
N GLU A 112 -2.19 -10.28 18.19
CA GLU A 112 -3.66 -10.19 18.20
C GLU A 112 -4.15 -8.94 17.46
N ALA A 113 -3.47 -7.80 17.65
CA ALA A 113 -3.76 -6.57 16.91
C ALA A 113 -3.46 -6.72 15.40
N ALA A 114 -2.35 -7.37 15.02
CA ALA A 114 -2.05 -7.66 13.61
C ALA A 114 -3.09 -8.59 12.95
N GLU A 115 -3.62 -9.58 13.69
CA GLU A 115 -4.70 -10.45 13.23
C GLU A 115 -6.01 -9.66 13.00
N ARG A 116 -6.36 -8.74 13.91
CA ARG A 116 -7.52 -7.85 13.73
C ARG A 116 -7.34 -6.92 12.53
N ALA A 117 -6.17 -6.31 12.36
CA ALA A 117 -5.87 -5.49 11.18
C ALA A 117 -6.05 -6.30 9.88
N SER A 118 -5.58 -7.55 9.85
CA SER A 118 -5.76 -8.45 8.69
C SER A 118 -7.24 -8.74 8.41
N TRP A 119 -8.03 -8.97 9.47
CA TRP A 119 -9.47 -9.16 9.35
C TRP A 119 -10.18 -7.93 8.78
N HIS A 120 -9.92 -6.74 9.32
CA HIS A 120 -10.53 -5.50 8.81
C HIS A 120 -10.13 -5.22 7.37
N LEU A 121 -8.90 -5.56 6.96
CA LEU A 121 -8.45 -5.39 5.57
C LEU A 121 -9.19 -6.33 4.62
N LEU A 122 -9.44 -7.57 5.06
CA LEU A 122 -10.27 -8.52 4.32
C LEU A 122 -11.73 -8.04 4.20
N GLU A 123 -12.30 -7.44 5.25
CA GLU A 123 -13.66 -6.90 5.20
C GLU A 123 -13.73 -5.63 4.32
N LYS A 124 -12.73 -4.75 4.36
CA LYS A 124 -12.57 -3.59 3.46
C LYS A 124 -12.71 -3.99 1.98
N ASP A 125 -12.07 -5.10 1.60
CA ASP A 125 -12.10 -5.61 0.22
C ASP A 125 -13.45 -6.17 -0.21
N LYS A 126 -14.25 -6.63 0.76
CA LYS A 126 -15.60 -7.15 0.50
C LYS A 126 -16.67 -6.07 0.53
N SER A 127 -16.39 -4.94 1.16
CA SER A 127 -17.29 -3.79 1.25
C SER A 127 -17.46 -3.07 -0.09
N LYS A 128 -18.63 -2.48 -0.27
CA LYS A 128 -19.03 -1.78 -1.50
C LYS A 128 -18.58 -0.33 -1.55
#